data_AF-L0AJR9-F1
#
_entry.id   AF-L0AJR9-F1
#
_cell.length_a   1.000
_cell.length_b   1.000
_cell.length_c   1.000
_cell.angle_alpha   90.00
_cell.angle_beta   90.00
_cell.angle_gamma   90.00
#
_symmetry.space_group_name_H-M   'P 1'
#
loop_
_entity.id
_entity.type
_entity.pdbx_description
1 polymer ?
#
loop_
_entity_poly.entity_id
_entity_poly.type
_entity_poly.pdbx_seq_one_letter_code
_entity_poly.pdbx_strand_id
1 'polypeptide(L)'
;MDDADGNGGPTNGALPIDDLVDYCHTQAGLLSGHVDTMVSEADELLDEIDERTAEIRSRLEGLPEDVEATETPTSVTAPAGAEVDLAEIEALQDDLEEKQLLVEAKHSRMQAFQELAAGYTELADELTVDVDSDREAVERIVEFESETDAPTYFDERETLLEVAARASDEGADEP
;
A
#
# COMPACT_ATOMS: atom_id res chain seq x y z
N MET A 1 -14.99 -43.56 -45.94
CA MET A 1 -15.93 -44.06 -44.92
C MET A 1 -15.08 -44.50 -43.76
N ASP A 2 -14.61 -43.61 -42.90
CA ASP A 2 -15.05 -42.24 -42.63
C ASP A 2 -13.83 -41.43 -42.17
N ASP A 3 -13.65 -40.26 -42.76
CA ASP A 3 -12.70 -39.20 -42.43
C ASP A 3 -13.10 -38.58 -41.07
N ALA A 4 -12.20 -38.38 -40.13
CA ALA A 4 -11.52 -37.11 -39.84
C ALA A 4 -11.96 -36.48 -38.49
N ASP A 5 -10.96 -35.97 -37.78
CA ASP A 5 -10.98 -34.80 -36.91
C ASP A 5 -12.19 -34.58 -35.98
N GLY A 6 -12.06 -35.12 -34.77
CA GLY A 6 -12.59 -34.46 -33.56
C GLY A 6 -11.72 -33.25 -33.22
N ASN A 7 -11.78 -32.23 -34.07
CA ASN A 7 -11.21 -30.91 -33.94
C ASN A 7 -11.49 -30.32 -32.54
N GLY A 8 -10.52 -30.43 -31.63
CA GLY A 8 -10.40 -29.54 -30.49
C GLY A 8 -10.03 -28.15 -31.02
N GLY A 9 -11.02 -27.44 -31.54
CA GLY A 9 -10.84 -26.07 -31.97
C GLY A 9 -10.43 -25.20 -30.76
N PRO A 10 -9.50 -24.24 -30.92
CA PRO A 10 -9.20 -23.29 -29.86
C PRO A 10 -10.48 -22.52 -29.54
N THR A 11 -11.02 -22.70 -28.35
CA THR A 11 -12.14 -21.91 -27.85
C THR A 11 -11.66 -20.47 -27.67
N ASN A 12 -11.89 -19.67 -28.72
CA ASN A 12 -12.26 -18.27 -28.68
C ASN A 12 -12.11 -17.56 -27.31
N GLY A 13 -10.95 -16.95 -27.05
CA GLY A 13 -10.76 -15.76 -26.21
C GLY A 13 -11.11 -15.80 -24.72
N ALA A 14 -11.67 -16.88 -24.17
CA ALA A 14 -12.00 -16.99 -22.76
C ALA A 14 -10.86 -17.65 -21.98
N LEU A 15 -10.40 -17.00 -20.91
CA LEU A 15 -9.44 -17.58 -19.96
C LEU A 15 -10.15 -18.67 -19.16
N PRO A 16 -9.60 -19.89 -19.06
CA PRO A 16 -10.21 -20.95 -18.27
C PRO A 16 -10.23 -20.59 -16.78
N ILE A 17 -11.24 -21.08 -16.04
CA ILE A 17 -11.37 -20.84 -14.58
C ILE A 17 -10.08 -21.14 -13.81
N ASP A 18 -9.37 -22.22 -14.13
CA ASP A 18 -8.10 -22.55 -13.46
C ASP A 18 -7.04 -21.44 -13.62
N ASP A 19 -6.93 -20.83 -14.81
CA ASP A 19 -6.01 -19.72 -15.05
C ASP A 19 -6.44 -18.45 -14.30
N LEU A 20 -7.76 -18.28 -14.08
CA LEU A 20 -8.32 -17.15 -13.32
C LEU A 20 -8.11 -17.31 -11.81
N VAL A 21 -8.18 -18.54 -11.30
CA VAL A 21 -7.80 -18.88 -9.93
C VAL A 21 -6.31 -18.62 -9.71
N ASP A 22 -5.46 -19.06 -10.63
CA ASP A 22 -4.02 -18.78 -10.60
C ASP A 22 -3.71 -17.27 -10.69
N TYR A 23 -4.49 -16.52 -11.48
CA TYR A 23 -4.43 -15.06 -11.51
C TYR A 23 -4.72 -14.46 -10.13
N CYS A 24 -5.84 -14.83 -9.49
CA CYS A 24 -6.21 -14.33 -8.17
C CYS A 24 -5.13 -14.63 -7.11
N HIS A 25 -4.59 -15.85 -7.08
CA HIS A 25 -3.49 -16.19 -6.18
C HIS A 25 -2.21 -15.42 -6.48
N THR A 26 -1.91 -15.17 -7.76
CA THR A 26 -0.78 -14.33 -8.15
C THR A 26 -0.95 -12.90 -7.64
N GLN A 27 -2.13 -12.29 -7.80
CA GLN A 27 -2.40 -10.94 -7.30
C GLN A 27 -2.29 -10.88 -5.76
N ALA A 28 -2.88 -11.84 -5.05
CA ALA A 28 -2.76 -11.94 -3.60
C ALA A 28 -1.29 -12.06 -3.14
N GLY A 29 -0.49 -12.86 -3.84
CA GLY A 29 0.94 -13.00 -3.56
C GLY A 29 1.74 -11.72 -3.79
N LEU A 30 1.46 -10.99 -4.87
CA LEU A 30 2.10 -9.71 -5.16
C LEU A 30 1.80 -8.66 -4.09
N LEU A 31 0.53 -8.54 -3.69
CA LEU A 31 0.11 -7.64 -2.63
C LEU A 31 0.78 -7.98 -1.30
N SER A 32 0.88 -9.28 -0.99
CA SER A 32 1.55 -9.76 0.23
C SER A 32 3.05 -9.41 0.22
N GLY A 33 3.73 -9.54 -0.91
CA GLY A 33 5.13 -9.11 -1.04
C GLY A 33 5.32 -7.59 -0.88
N HIS A 34 4.34 -6.79 -1.32
CA HIS A 34 4.34 -5.35 -1.07
C HIS A 34 4.17 -5.02 0.42
N VAL A 35 3.32 -5.78 1.12
CA VAL A 35 3.17 -5.67 2.59
C VAL A 35 4.48 -6.03 3.29
N ASP A 36 5.15 -7.11 2.91
CA ASP A 36 6.44 -7.49 3.50
C ASP A 36 7.51 -6.38 3.35
N THR A 37 7.49 -5.70 2.20
CA THR A 37 8.36 -4.54 1.95
C THR A 37 8.00 -3.37 2.87
N MET A 38 6.70 -3.02 2.94
CA MET A 38 6.22 -1.95 3.81
C MET A 38 6.46 -2.21 5.30
N VAL A 39 6.42 -3.48 5.74
CA VAL A 39 6.76 -3.87 7.13
C VAL A 39 8.23 -3.54 7.41
N SER A 40 9.13 -3.91 6.50
CA SER A 40 10.56 -3.62 6.64
C SER A 40 10.81 -2.11 6.72
N GLU A 41 10.16 -1.34 5.85
CA GLU A 41 10.25 0.13 5.85
C GLU A 41 9.64 0.76 7.12
N ALA A 42 8.56 0.19 7.66
CA ALA A 42 7.96 0.66 8.90
C ALA A 42 8.86 0.39 10.10
N ASP A 43 9.52 -0.78 10.15
CA ASP A 43 10.49 -1.12 11.19
C ASP A 43 11.70 -0.16 11.15
N GLU A 44 12.22 0.15 9.97
CA GLU A 44 13.29 1.15 9.79
C GLU A 44 12.87 2.54 10.31
N LEU A 45 11.64 2.97 10.02
CA LEU A 45 11.11 4.23 10.53
C LEU A 45 10.94 4.23 12.06
N LEU A 46 10.54 3.10 12.65
CA LEU A 46 10.41 2.96 14.10
C LEU A 46 11.78 3.06 14.79
N ASP A 47 12.81 2.45 14.23
CA ASP A 47 14.19 2.57 14.71
C ASP A 47 14.67 4.03 14.66
N GLU A 48 14.35 4.77 13.58
CA GLU A 48 14.67 6.20 13.45
C GLU A 48 13.91 7.06 14.48
N ILE A 49 12.64 6.75 14.74
CA ILE A 49 11.82 7.41 15.78
C ILE A 49 12.44 7.24 17.17
N ASP A 50 12.90 6.03 17.48
CA ASP A 50 13.55 5.72 18.76
C ASP A 50 14.88 6.48 18.90
N GLU A 51 15.68 6.57 17.83
CA GLU A 51 16.91 7.36 17.80
C GLU A 51 16.63 8.85 18.04
N ARG A 52 15.66 9.43 17.31
CA ARG A 52 15.27 10.84 17.46
C ARG A 52 14.72 11.13 18.85
N THR A 53 13.94 10.23 19.42
CA THR A 53 13.42 10.36 20.78
C THR A 53 14.55 10.36 21.81
N ALA A 54 15.56 9.50 21.63
CA ALA A 54 16.74 9.48 22.49
C ALA A 54 17.58 10.76 22.34
N GLU A 55 17.71 11.28 21.11
CA GLU A 55 18.41 12.54 20.82
C GLU A 55 17.74 13.73 21.52
N ILE A 56 16.41 13.88 21.36
CA ILE A 56 15.63 14.92 22.04
C ILE A 56 15.80 14.83 23.56
N ARG A 57 15.71 13.62 24.14
CA ARG A 57 15.92 13.43 25.59
C ARG A 57 17.33 13.85 26.03
N SER A 58 18.35 13.40 25.33
CA SER A 58 19.74 13.74 25.64
C SER A 58 19.99 15.25 25.58
N ARG A 59 19.33 15.93 24.64
CA ARG A 59 19.44 17.37 24.47
C ARG A 59 18.70 18.14 25.56
N LEU A 60 17.51 17.66 25.94
CA LEU A 60 16.77 18.20 27.08
C LEU A 60 17.52 18.04 28.41
N GLU A 61 18.22 16.92 28.62
CA GLU A 61 19.08 16.70 29.79
C GLU A 61 20.36 17.55 29.78
N GLY A 62 20.83 17.97 28.60
CA GLY A 62 21.99 18.84 28.42
C GLY A 62 21.71 20.32 28.64
N LEU A 63 20.44 20.73 28.70
CA LEU A 63 20.04 22.10 28.97
C LEU A 63 20.42 22.50 30.42
N PRO A 64 20.97 23.71 30.63
CA PRO A 64 21.25 24.19 31.98
C PRO A 64 19.96 24.30 32.81
N GLU A 65 19.98 23.85 34.07
CA GLU A 65 18.83 23.87 35.00
C GLU A 65 18.27 25.29 35.30
N ASP A 66 18.95 26.35 34.84
CA ASP A 66 18.59 27.77 35.02
C ASP A 66 17.62 28.31 33.94
N VAL A 67 16.74 27.48 33.38
CA VAL A 67 15.54 28.00 32.70
C VAL A 67 14.46 28.18 33.77
N GLU A 68 14.66 29.17 34.65
CA GLU A 68 13.64 29.57 35.62
C GLU A 68 12.34 29.87 34.89
N ALA A 69 11.29 29.16 35.30
CA ALA A 69 9.91 29.46 34.94
C ALA A 69 9.65 30.95 35.16
N THR A 70 9.13 31.60 34.12
CA THR A 70 8.88 33.03 34.03
C THR A 70 8.17 33.61 35.26
N GLU A 71 8.88 34.47 36.00
CA GLU A 71 8.34 35.69 36.61
C GLU A 71 9.29 36.86 36.24
N THR A 72 8.96 37.59 35.17
CA THR A 72 9.69 38.78 34.62
C THR A 72 9.78 39.96 35.62
N PRO A 73 10.51 41.08 35.36
CA PRO A 73 11.40 41.43 34.24
C PRO A 73 12.77 42.00 34.67
N THR A 74 13.81 41.96 33.82
CA THR A 74 14.80 43.06 33.63
C THR A 74 15.84 42.64 32.61
N SER A 75 15.95 43.44 31.55
CA SER A 75 17.14 43.71 30.72
C SER A 75 18.44 43.05 31.19
N VAL A 76 18.67 41.80 30.80
CA VAL A 76 19.99 41.19 30.76
C VAL A 76 20.06 40.45 29.43
N THR A 77 21.01 40.88 28.60
CA THR A 77 21.46 40.18 27.41
C THR A 77 21.59 38.70 27.74
N ALA A 78 20.68 37.87 27.21
CA ALA A 78 20.78 36.42 27.32
C ALA A 78 22.15 36.00 26.77
N PRO A 79 22.87 35.08 27.43
CA PRO A 79 24.07 34.52 26.83
C PRO A 79 23.67 33.89 25.50
N ALA A 80 24.37 34.26 24.43
CA ALA A 80 24.09 33.89 23.04
C ALA A 80 24.30 32.38 22.73
N GLY A 81 24.11 31.50 23.72
CA GLY A 81 24.30 30.06 23.63
C GLY A 81 23.12 29.20 24.10
N ALA A 82 22.08 29.79 24.71
CA ALA A 82 20.88 29.03 25.14
C ALA A 82 19.74 29.07 24.10
N GLU A 83 19.70 30.09 23.23
CA GLU A 83 18.67 30.23 22.19
C GLU A 83 18.86 29.27 21.00
N VAL A 84 20.08 28.69 20.88
CA VAL A 84 20.45 27.76 19.81
C VAL A 84 19.97 26.33 20.08
N ASP A 85 19.61 26.00 21.33
CA ASP A 85 19.28 24.63 21.72
C ASP A 85 17.79 24.31 21.55
N LEU A 86 16.91 25.28 21.85
CA LEU A 86 15.45 25.14 21.71
C LEU A 86 15.02 25.01 20.25
N ALA A 87 15.57 25.82 19.34
CA ALA A 87 15.23 25.76 17.92
C ALA A 87 15.64 24.42 17.27
N GLU A 88 16.76 23.83 17.70
CA GLU A 88 17.18 22.52 17.23
C GLU A 88 16.32 21.40 17.85
N ILE A 89 15.86 21.54 19.11
CA ILE A 89 14.89 20.62 19.72
C ILE A 89 13.54 20.68 18.99
N GLU A 90 13.04 21.88 18.66
CA GLU A 90 11.79 22.06 17.90
C GLU A 90 11.89 21.40 16.53
N ALA A 91 13.00 21.57 15.80
CA ALA A 91 13.21 20.92 14.51
C ALA A 91 13.24 19.38 14.61
N LEU A 92 13.82 18.83 15.69
CA LEU A 92 13.80 17.38 15.94
C LEU A 92 12.40 16.87 16.30
N GLN A 93 11.58 17.68 16.98
CA GLN A 93 10.18 17.35 17.28
C GLN A 93 9.33 17.34 16.02
N ASP A 94 9.49 18.34 15.14
CA ASP A 94 8.80 18.38 13.85
C ASP A 94 9.14 17.14 12.99
N ASP A 95 10.42 16.77 12.93
CA ASP A 95 10.89 15.56 12.21
C ASP A 95 10.34 14.26 12.82
N LEU A 96 10.25 14.20 14.16
CA LEU A 96 9.67 13.06 14.88
C LEU A 96 8.17 12.91 14.58
N GLU A 97 7.42 14.02 14.61
CA GLU A 97 5.99 14.03 14.29
C GLU A 97 5.73 13.61 12.84
N GLU A 98 6.54 14.10 11.89
CA GLU A 98 6.45 13.69 10.48
C GLU A 98 6.66 12.19 10.30
N LYS A 99 7.67 11.61 10.95
CA LYS A 99 7.93 10.16 10.89
C LYS A 99 6.82 9.34 11.51
N GLN A 100 6.27 9.76 12.64
CA GLN A 100 5.14 9.07 13.27
C GLN A 100 3.91 9.05 12.34
N LEU A 101 3.60 10.18 11.71
CA LEU A 101 2.52 10.26 10.73
C LEU A 101 2.78 9.37 9.51
N LEU A 102 4.04 9.27 9.05
CA LEU A 102 4.41 8.38 7.97
C LEU A 102 4.21 6.90 8.32
N VAL A 103 4.56 6.49 9.54
CA VAL A 103 4.32 5.12 10.04
C VAL A 103 2.82 4.82 10.09
N GLU A 104 2.00 5.73 10.59
CA GLU A 104 0.54 5.56 10.61
C GLU A 104 -0.04 5.42 9.21
N ALA A 105 0.40 6.27 8.28
CA ALA A 105 -0.01 6.19 6.88
C ALA A 105 0.39 4.87 6.23
N LYS A 106 1.62 4.39 6.49
CA LYS A 106 2.08 3.08 6.02
C LYS A 106 1.25 1.94 6.61
N HIS A 107 0.91 1.99 7.89
CA HIS A 107 0.06 0.96 8.52
C HIS A 107 -1.33 0.90 7.88
N SER A 108 -1.95 2.06 7.65
CA SER A 108 -3.24 2.10 6.94
C SER A 108 -3.13 1.55 5.51
N ARG A 109 -2.03 1.83 4.81
CA ARG A 109 -1.78 1.28 3.47
C ARG A 109 -1.57 -0.23 3.52
N MET A 110 -0.77 -0.74 4.46
CA MET A 110 -0.56 -2.18 4.63
C MET A 110 -1.88 -2.92 4.87
N GLN A 111 -2.75 -2.38 5.72
CA GLN A 111 -4.06 -2.98 5.96
C GLN A 111 -4.89 -3.08 4.67
N ALA A 112 -4.92 -2.01 3.86
CA ALA A 112 -5.65 -2.04 2.59
C ALA A 112 -5.09 -3.09 1.61
N PHE A 113 -3.76 -3.23 1.52
CA PHE A 113 -3.13 -4.28 0.70
C PHE A 113 -3.47 -5.69 1.21
N GLN A 114 -3.49 -5.90 2.53
CA GLN A 114 -3.84 -7.18 3.14
C GLN A 114 -5.31 -7.55 2.89
N GLU A 115 -6.22 -6.58 3.04
CA GLU A 115 -7.65 -6.77 2.76
C GLU A 115 -7.88 -7.13 1.29
N LEU A 116 -7.21 -6.43 0.36
CA LEU A 116 -7.30 -6.75 -1.07
C LEU A 116 -6.73 -8.14 -1.39
N ALA A 117 -5.59 -8.52 -0.78
CA ALA A 117 -4.99 -9.83 -0.96
C ALA A 117 -5.89 -10.98 -0.43
N ALA A 118 -6.53 -10.75 0.71
CA ALA A 118 -7.51 -11.67 1.27
C ALA A 118 -8.73 -11.80 0.33
N GLY A 119 -9.24 -10.67 -0.18
CA GLY A 119 -10.34 -10.66 -1.14
C GLY A 119 -10.04 -11.44 -2.42
N TYR A 120 -8.84 -11.31 -2.99
CA TYR A 120 -8.43 -12.15 -4.13
C TYR A 120 -8.35 -13.64 -3.77
N THR A 121 -7.88 -13.98 -2.57
CA THR A 121 -7.80 -15.37 -2.13
C THR A 121 -9.20 -15.98 -1.94
N GLU A 122 -10.12 -15.24 -1.33
CA GLU A 122 -11.52 -15.64 -1.17
C GLU A 122 -12.21 -15.77 -2.53
N LEU A 123 -11.98 -14.81 -3.43
CA LEU A 123 -12.52 -14.86 -4.79
C LEU A 123 -12.01 -16.10 -5.55
N ALA A 124 -10.74 -16.47 -5.41
CA ALA A 124 -10.20 -17.69 -6.01
C ALA A 124 -10.96 -18.97 -5.56
N ASP A 125 -11.29 -19.04 -4.27
CA ASP A 125 -12.10 -20.13 -3.72
C ASP A 125 -13.53 -20.10 -4.28
N GLU A 126 -14.16 -18.92 -4.36
CA GLU A 126 -15.51 -18.74 -4.94
C GLU A 126 -15.57 -19.16 -6.42
N LEU A 127 -14.57 -18.79 -7.23
CA LEU A 127 -14.51 -19.14 -8.65
C LEU A 127 -14.42 -20.66 -8.89
N THR A 128 -13.97 -21.44 -7.91
CA THR A 128 -13.90 -22.90 -8.03
C THR A 128 -15.26 -23.55 -7.76
N VAL A 129 -16.16 -22.88 -7.04
CA VAL A 129 -17.38 -23.49 -6.48
C VAL A 129 -18.67 -22.88 -7.05
N ASP A 130 -18.67 -21.58 -7.32
CA ASP A 130 -19.90 -20.77 -7.46
C ASP A 130 -20.04 -20.08 -8.82
N VAL A 131 -19.32 -20.53 -9.86
CA VAL A 131 -19.47 -20.02 -11.24
C VAL A 131 -19.76 -21.13 -12.23
N ASP A 132 -20.68 -20.86 -13.15
CA ASP A 132 -21.14 -21.83 -14.15
C ASP A 132 -20.36 -21.71 -15.49
N SER A 133 -19.54 -20.66 -15.65
CA SER A 133 -18.76 -20.42 -16.87
C SER A 133 -17.52 -19.53 -16.69
N ASP A 134 -16.54 -19.71 -17.58
CA ASP A 134 -15.33 -18.87 -17.67
C ASP A 134 -15.66 -17.37 -17.82
N ARG A 135 -16.73 -17.04 -18.54
CA ARG A 135 -17.15 -15.65 -18.75
C ARG A 135 -17.66 -15.02 -17.46
N GLU A 136 -18.47 -15.75 -16.70
CA GLU A 136 -18.98 -15.31 -15.40
C GLU A 136 -17.83 -15.11 -14.41
N ALA A 137 -16.82 -15.99 -14.44
CA ALA A 137 -15.62 -15.83 -13.63
C ALA A 137 -14.86 -14.53 -13.94
N VAL A 138 -14.68 -14.20 -15.23
CA VAL A 138 -14.07 -12.91 -15.63
C VAL A 138 -14.92 -11.72 -15.17
N GLU A 139 -16.23 -11.77 -15.37
CA GLU A 139 -17.13 -10.69 -14.95
C GLU A 139 -17.08 -10.47 -13.43
N ARG A 140 -17.02 -11.54 -12.64
CA ARG A 140 -16.89 -11.47 -11.17
C ARG A 140 -15.56 -10.84 -10.73
N ILE A 141 -14.44 -11.18 -11.37
CA ILE A 141 -13.14 -10.58 -11.06
C ILE A 141 -13.13 -9.09 -11.40
N VAL A 142 -13.64 -8.71 -12.57
CA VAL A 142 -13.71 -7.30 -12.98
C VAL A 142 -14.61 -6.49 -12.03
N GLU A 143 -15.73 -7.06 -11.59
CA GLU A 143 -16.60 -6.44 -10.59
C GLU A 143 -15.86 -6.24 -9.27
N PHE A 144 -15.23 -7.28 -8.74
CA PHE A 144 -14.43 -7.21 -7.51
C PHE A 144 -13.32 -6.14 -7.60
N GLU A 145 -12.57 -6.13 -8.70
CA GLU A 145 -11.51 -5.14 -8.92
C GLU A 145 -12.05 -3.71 -9.00
N SER A 146 -13.24 -3.53 -9.57
CA SER A 146 -13.91 -2.23 -9.61
C SER A 146 -14.42 -1.78 -8.25
N GLU A 147 -14.94 -2.70 -7.43
CA GLU A 147 -15.45 -2.39 -6.08
C GLU A 147 -14.33 -2.04 -5.11
N THR A 148 -13.15 -2.66 -5.30
CA THR A 148 -11.98 -2.48 -4.44
C THR A 148 -11.00 -1.42 -4.94
N ASP A 149 -11.24 -0.84 -6.12
CA ASP A 149 -10.32 0.06 -6.82
C ASP A 149 -8.92 -0.57 -6.97
N ALA A 150 -8.89 -1.87 -7.33
CA ALA A 150 -7.67 -2.67 -7.41
C ALA A 150 -6.54 -2.03 -8.26
N PRO A 151 -6.81 -1.37 -9.41
CA PRO A 151 -5.75 -0.75 -10.22
C PRO A 151 -4.85 0.24 -9.45
N THR A 152 -5.39 0.93 -8.44
CA THR A 152 -4.63 1.88 -7.62
C THR A 152 -3.51 1.20 -6.79
N TYR A 153 -3.54 -0.12 -6.64
CA TYR A 153 -2.59 -0.90 -5.86
C TYR A 153 -1.50 -1.59 -6.71
N PHE A 154 -1.61 -1.51 -8.04
CA PHE A 154 -0.69 -2.17 -8.98
C PHE A 154 -0.08 -1.17 -9.96
N ASP A 155 1.08 -0.61 -9.63
CA ASP A 155 1.75 0.38 -10.49
C ASP A 155 2.45 -0.24 -11.71
N GLU A 156 2.90 -1.49 -11.60
CA GLU A 156 3.77 -2.14 -12.60
C GLU A 156 3.03 -3.12 -13.52
N ARG A 157 1.73 -3.36 -13.27
CA ARG A 157 0.95 -4.39 -13.93
C ARG A 157 -0.49 -3.95 -14.12
N GLU A 158 -1.05 -4.31 -15.26
CA GLU A 158 -2.45 -4.08 -15.55
C GLU A 158 -3.32 -5.15 -14.91
N THR A 159 -4.46 -4.73 -14.37
CA THR A 159 -5.48 -5.64 -13.84
C THR A 159 -6.48 -6.06 -14.92
N LEU A 160 -7.34 -7.05 -14.64
CA LEU A 160 -8.36 -7.48 -15.60
C LEU A 160 -9.41 -6.40 -15.87
N LEU A 161 -9.73 -5.55 -14.89
CA LEU A 161 -10.55 -4.36 -15.04
C LEU A 161 -9.97 -3.40 -16.08
N GLU A 162 -8.67 -3.10 -16.01
CA GLU A 162 -8.01 -2.20 -16.96
C GLU A 162 -7.96 -2.80 -18.37
N VAL A 163 -7.70 -4.10 -18.47
CA VAL A 163 -7.74 -4.83 -19.75
C VAL A 163 -9.15 -4.81 -20.36
N ALA A 164 -10.19 -5.04 -19.55
CA ALA A 164 -11.59 -5.00 -19.99
C ALA A 164 -12.03 -3.60 -20.44
N ALA A 165 -11.60 -2.56 -19.71
CA ALA A 165 -11.86 -1.16 -20.06
C ALA A 165 -11.21 -0.80 -21.41
N ARG A 166 -9.95 -1.21 -21.63
CA ARG A 166 -9.26 -0.98 -22.92
C ARG A 166 -9.94 -1.68 -24.09
N ALA A 167 -10.30 -2.95 -23.93
CA ALA A 167 -10.99 -3.70 -24.98
C ALA A 167 -12.34 -3.06 -25.38
N SER A 168 -13.01 -2.41 -24.42
CA SER A 168 -14.26 -1.68 -24.67
C SER A 168 -14.06 -0.36 -25.42
N ASP A 169 -12.93 0.31 -25.20
CA ASP A 169 -12.56 1.55 -25.88
C ASP A 169 -12.10 1.29 -27.33
N GLU A 170 -11.29 0.25 -27.55
CA GLU A 170 -10.83 -0.16 -28.89
C GLU A 170 -12.00 -0.66 -29.78
N GLY A 171 -13.03 -1.27 -29.20
CA GLY A 171 -14.24 -1.67 -29.92
C GLY A 171 -15.19 -0.52 -30.27
N ALA A 172 -14.98 0.68 -29.72
CA ALA A 172 -15.77 1.87 -30.01
C ALA A 172 -15.19 2.71 -31.18
N ASP A 173 -13.98 2.35 -31.68
CA ASP A 173 -13.26 3.05 -32.75
C ASP A 173 -13.33 2.30 -34.12
N GLU A 174 -14.26 1.35 -34.30
CA GLU A 174 -14.57 0.80 -35.64
C GLU A 174 -15.68 1.63 -36.35
N PRO A 175 -15.40 2.31 -37.48
CA PRO A 175 -16.38 3.10 -38.25
C PRO A 175 -17.33 2.26 -39.14
#